data_AF-A0A1H9CI11-F1
#
_entry.id   AF-A0A1H9CI11-F1
#
_cell.length_a   1.000
_cell.length_b   1.000
_cell.length_c   1.000
_cell.angle_alpha   90.00
_cell.angle_beta   90.00
_cell.angle_gamma   90.00
#
_symmetry.space_group_name_H-M   'P 1'
#
loop_
_entity.id
_entity.type
_entity.pdbx_description
1 polymer ?
#
loop_
_entity_poly.entity_id
_entity_poly.type
_entity_poly.pdbx_seq_one_letter_code
_entity_poly.pdbx_strand_id
1 'polypeptide(L)'
;MMITRQHQGKQRGAVLIMTLSLLTLATLIAVAGMGGALIQERIAGSQRQIAQAFLAAEQGMMTALTTLTTDAAVSDWNDQDGILAALGGSGPHPVNGSGSAFWTADVHIIDPEDSDQPHVHQTHITVIGQIPYTGTQRILRLALARYPAGDPVPMGGYTCLGNGCGDPDPTAESTAAWHDYVHRLLSAESLFTWTSDALAEVASGDGIPCLRDRMTAEHPGLYQIEAGATVDVSSDVHGAGILILTAPDSGTGDSSISLFPGGGTFHFEGLVILVGGAEVNTGTANLHIEGAVIELPGDTPLAGSGLPADTVVNHHLPALERLTNVGLWDPQRMTITPTWKELMSLF
;
A
#
# COMPACT_ATOMS: atom_id res chain seq x y z
N MET A 1 29.36 -84.31 -13.32
CA MET A 1 29.47 -83.00 -12.64
C MET A 1 29.89 -81.98 -13.68
N MET A 2 28.93 -81.19 -14.17
CA MET A 2 29.09 -80.31 -15.33
C MET A 2 29.06 -78.87 -14.83
N ILE A 3 30.21 -78.19 -14.87
CA ILE A 3 30.37 -76.80 -14.45
C ILE A 3 30.15 -75.91 -15.69
N THR A 4 29.03 -75.19 -15.72
CA THR A 4 28.69 -74.22 -16.76
C THR A 4 29.50 -72.93 -16.57
N ARG A 5 30.36 -72.61 -17.53
CA ARG A 5 31.09 -71.33 -17.63
C ARG A 5 30.10 -70.17 -17.84
N GLN A 6 30.03 -69.23 -16.90
CA GLN A 6 29.28 -67.98 -17.05
C GLN A 6 29.99 -67.01 -18.02
N HIS A 7 29.23 -66.46 -18.96
CA HIS A 7 29.66 -65.41 -19.89
C HIS A 7 29.88 -64.07 -19.16
N GLN A 8 31.13 -63.77 -18.80
CA GLN A 8 31.55 -62.49 -18.19
C GLN A 8 31.71 -61.32 -19.19
N GLY A 9 31.22 -61.42 -20.43
CA GLY A 9 31.65 -60.52 -21.52
C GLY A 9 30.85 -59.23 -21.77
N LYS A 10 29.67 -59.01 -21.18
CA LYS A 10 28.74 -57.95 -21.67
C LYS A 10 28.13 -57.01 -20.61
N GLN A 11 28.49 -57.11 -19.33
CA GLN A 11 27.85 -56.30 -18.28
C GLN A 11 28.48 -54.92 -18.03
N ARG A 12 29.67 -54.62 -18.60
CA ARG A 12 30.35 -53.34 -18.36
C ARG A 12 29.63 -52.11 -18.96
N GLY A 13 28.83 -52.30 -20.02
CA GLY A 13 28.10 -51.20 -20.66
C GLY A 13 26.88 -50.74 -19.88
N ALA A 14 26.14 -51.66 -19.25
CA ALA A 14 24.91 -51.34 -18.53
C ALA A 14 25.16 -50.52 -17.25
N VAL A 15 26.27 -50.80 -16.55
CA VAL A 15 26.66 -50.06 -15.34
C VAL A 15 26.96 -48.60 -15.67
N LEU A 16 27.62 -48.33 -16.80
CA LEU A 16 27.95 -46.98 -17.22
C LEU A 16 26.70 -46.14 -17.50
N ILE A 17 25.70 -46.73 -18.16
CA ILE A 17 24.44 -46.03 -18.46
C ILE A 17 23.67 -45.71 -17.18
N MET A 18 23.65 -46.64 -16.21
CA MET A 18 23.01 -46.42 -14.91
C MET A 18 23.72 -45.35 -14.08
N THR A 19 25.06 -45.35 -14.03
CA THR A 19 25.76 -44.27 -13.31
C THR A 19 25.59 -42.94 -13.99
N LEU A 20 25.57 -42.89 -15.33
CA LEU A 20 25.35 -41.66 -16.06
C LEU A 20 23.92 -41.10 -15.87
N SER A 21 22.90 -41.98 -15.83
CA SER A 21 21.51 -41.57 -15.57
C SER A 21 21.30 -41.10 -14.13
N LEU A 22 21.91 -41.78 -13.16
CA LEU A 22 21.87 -41.35 -11.75
C LEU A 22 22.60 -40.02 -11.54
N LEU A 23 23.75 -39.83 -12.20
CA LEU A 23 24.51 -38.58 -12.11
C LEU A 23 23.74 -37.40 -12.71
N THR A 24 23.06 -37.61 -13.84
CA THR A 24 22.22 -36.58 -14.49
C THR A 24 20.99 -36.24 -13.67
N LEU A 25 20.31 -37.22 -13.08
CA LEU A 25 19.21 -36.97 -12.12
C LEU A 25 19.68 -36.16 -10.91
N ALA A 26 20.83 -36.51 -10.33
CA ALA A 26 21.39 -35.78 -9.19
C ALA A 26 21.77 -34.33 -9.54
N THR A 27 22.32 -34.09 -10.73
CA THR A 27 22.65 -32.72 -11.18
C THR A 27 21.42 -31.88 -11.47
N LEU A 28 20.36 -32.45 -12.04
CA LEU A 28 19.09 -31.74 -12.25
C LEU A 28 18.45 -31.32 -10.92
N ILE A 29 18.47 -32.19 -9.92
CA ILE A 29 17.96 -31.85 -8.58
C ILE A 29 18.80 -30.73 -7.94
N ALA A 30 20.13 -30.80 -8.06
CA ALA A 30 21.02 -29.77 -7.53
C ALA A 30 20.80 -28.39 -8.19
N VAL A 31 20.63 -28.35 -9.52
CA VAL A 31 20.37 -27.10 -10.25
C VAL A 31 18.99 -26.53 -9.92
N ALA A 32 17.96 -27.39 -9.82
CA ALA A 32 16.62 -26.97 -9.40
C ALA A 32 16.63 -26.33 -7.99
N GLY A 33 17.44 -26.85 -7.07
CA GLY A 33 17.61 -26.27 -5.73
C GLY A 33 18.27 -24.88 -5.71
N MET A 34 19.26 -24.63 -6.58
CA MET A 34 19.95 -23.33 -6.64
C MET A 34 19.05 -22.20 -7.15
N GLY A 35 18.08 -22.50 -8.03
CA GLY A 35 17.14 -21.51 -8.55
C GLY A 35 16.30 -20.84 -7.46
N GLY A 36 15.84 -21.62 -6.45
CA GLY A 36 15.05 -21.09 -5.34
C GLY A 36 15.83 -20.13 -4.43
N ALA A 37 17.09 -20.45 -4.14
CA ALA A 37 17.94 -19.63 -3.27
C ALA A 37 18.21 -18.23 -3.88
N LEU A 38 18.44 -18.15 -5.19
CA LEU A 38 18.66 -16.88 -5.89
C LEU A 38 17.42 -15.98 -5.89
N ILE A 39 16.22 -16.57 -6.00
CA ILE A 39 14.96 -15.82 -5.95
C ILE A 39 14.73 -15.27 -4.54
N GLN A 40 14.92 -16.10 -3.51
CA GLN A 40 14.77 -15.66 -2.12
C GLN A 40 15.78 -14.56 -1.74
N GLU A 41 17.02 -14.65 -2.21
CA GLU A 41 18.03 -13.61 -2.01
C GLU A 41 17.62 -12.28 -2.64
N ARG A 42 17.08 -12.32 -3.87
CA ARG A 42 16.58 -11.10 -4.55
C ARG A 42 15.36 -10.50 -3.84
N ILE A 43 14.44 -11.33 -3.36
CA ILE A 43 13.26 -10.87 -2.60
C ILE A 43 13.71 -10.23 -1.28
N ALA A 44 14.56 -10.91 -0.52
CA ALA A 44 15.11 -10.37 0.73
C ALA A 44 15.91 -9.08 0.50
N GLY A 45 16.68 -9.02 -0.59
CA GLY A 45 17.41 -7.82 -1.01
C GLY A 45 16.48 -6.65 -1.33
N SER A 46 15.41 -6.89 -2.09
CA SER A 46 14.40 -5.87 -2.41
C SER A 46 13.64 -5.40 -1.16
N GLN A 47 13.20 -6.33 -0.30
CA GLN A 47 12.54 -5.99 0.96
C GLN A 47 13.43 -5.15 1.88
N ARG A 48 14.72 -5.52 1.98
CA ARG A 48 15.70 -4.73 2.73
C ARG A 48 15.84 -3.31 2.17
N GLN A 49 15.90 -3.17 0.85
CA GLN A 49 16.01 -1.85 0.22
C GLN A 49 14.76 -1.00 0.47
N ILE A 50 13.57 -1.60 0.40
CA ILE A 50 12.31 -0.92 0.72
C ILE A 50 12.31 -0.44 2.18
N ALA A 51 12.68 -1.31 3.12
CA ALA A 51 12.75 -0.95 4.54
C ALA A 51 13.77 0.16 4.84
N GLN A 52 14.89 0.18 4.12
CA GLN A 52 15.90 1.23 4.28
C GLN A 52 15.44 2.57 3.67
N ALA A 53 14.78 2.57 2.52
CA ALA A 53 14.16 3.78 1.96
C ALA A 53 13.03 4.31 2.86
N PHE A 54 12.30 3.41 3.51
CA PHE A 54 11.29 3.74 4.52
C PHE A 54 11.87 4.51 5.70
N LEU A 55 12.85 3.91 6.38
CA LEU A 55 13.51 4.54 7.52
C LEU A 55 14.12 5.90 7.13
N ALA A 56 14.62 6.03 5.90
CA ALA A 56 15.14 7.30 5.41
C ALA A 56 14.06 8.37 5.29
N ALA A 57 12.94 8.04 4.66
CA ALA A 57 11.83 8.97 4.49
C ALA A 57 11.23 9.36 5.85
N GLU A 58 11.02 8.39 6.76
CA GLU A 58 10.50 8.67 8.11
C GLU A 58 11.44 9.57 8.92
N GLN A 59 12.75 9.30 8.88
CA GLN A 59 13.71 10.15 9.59
C GLN A 59 13.69 11.58 9.05
N GLY A 60 13.61 11.74 7.72
CA GLY A 60 13.50 13.07 7.11
C GLY A 60 12.20 13.77 7.49
N MET A 61 11.08 13.04 7.53
CA MET A 61 9.77 13.56 7.94
C MET A 61 9.74 13.99 9.40
N MET A 62 10.28 13.16 10.30
CA MET A 62 10.39 13.49 11.72
C MET A 62 11.32 14.68 11.96
N THR A 63 12.42 14.76 11.22
CA THR A 63 13.29 15.94 11.23
C THR A 63 12.50 17.17 10.80
N ALA A 64 11.76 17.09 9.69
CA ALA A 64 10.98 18.19 9.18
C ALA A 64 9.92 18.66 10.18
N LEU A 65 9.10 17.75 10.70
CA LEU A 65 8.07 18.08 11.67
C LEU A 65 8.66 18.69 12.95
N THR A 66 9.77 18.14 13.46
CA THR A 66 10.43 18.66 14.65
C THR A 66 10.98 20.07 14.39
N THR A 67 11.67 20.29 13.28
CA THR A 67 12.19 21.61 12.92
C THR A 67 11.06 22.63 12.81
N LEU A 68 9.96 22.29 12.15
CA LEU A 68 8.86 23.23 11.92
C LEU A 68 8.04 23.55 13.17
N THR A 69 7.95 22.60 14.10
CA THR A 69 7.19 22.78 15.35
C THR A 69 8.02 23.44 16.45
N THR A 70 9.35 23.25 16.45
CA THR A 70 10.22 23.71 17.55
C THR A 70 11.13 24.87 17.19
N ASP A 71 11.49 25.04 15.91
CA ASP A 71 12.43 26.07 15.50
C ASP A 71 11.73 27.40 15.23
N ALA A 72 12.02 28.38 16.10
CA ALA A 72 11.59 29.77 15.91
C ALA A 72 12.20 30.41 14.65
N ALA A 73 13.23 29.81 14.04
CA ALA A 73 13.80 30.26 12.77
C ALA A 73 12.81 30.19 11.61
N VAL A 74 11.83 29.27 11.66
CA VAL A 74 10.70 29.25 10.72
C VAL A 74 9.63 30.26 11.18
N SER A 75 10.07 31.52 11.27
CA SER A 75 9.21 32.64 11.65
C SER A 75 8.27 33.06 10.51
N ASP A 76 8.71 32.85 9.26
CA ASP A 76 7.92 33.07 8.05
C ASP A 76 7.71 31.74 7.32
N TRP A 77 6.47 31.24 7.36
CA TRP A 77 6.08 30.00 6.67
C TRP A 77 5.94 30.20 5.16
N ASN A 78 6.04 31.45 4.69
CA ASN A 78 6.09 31.78 3.27
C ASN A 78 7.53 31.85 2.73
N ASP A 79 8.54 31.57 3.56
CA ASP A 79 9.94 31.53 3.14
C ASP A 79 10.36 30.08 2.84
N GLN A 80 10.14 29.65 1.59
CA GLN A 80 10.52 28.32 1.12
C GLN A 80 12.01 28.04 1.37
N ASP A 81 12.86 29.01 1.05
CA ASP A 81 14.31 28.90 1.18
C ASP A 81 14.72 28.84 2.66
N GLY A 82 14.07 29.63 3.51
CA GLY A 82 14.26 29.61 4.96
C GLY A 82 13.88 28.27 5.58
N ILE A 83 12.72 27.71 5.21
CA ILE A 83 12.30 26.37 5.66
C ILE A 83 13.30 25.32 5.19
N LEU A 84 13.64 25.34 3.90
CA LEU A 84 14.57 24.36 3.33
C LEU A 84 15.97 24.46 3.98
N ALA A 85 16.45 25.67 4.27
CA ALA A 85 17.69 25.90 5.00
C ALA A 85 17.64 25.36 6.44
N ALA A 86 16.50 25.51 7.13
CA ALA A 86 16.29 24.94 8.46
C ALA A 86 16.28 23.40 8.45
N LEU A 87 15.87 22.80 7.33
CA LEU A 87 15.99 21.35 7.08
C LEU A 87 17.41 20.91 6.66
N GLY A 88 18.36 21.84 6.58
CA GLY A 88 19.74 21.56 6.15
C GLY A 88 19.97 21.62 4.64
N GLY A 89 19.00 22.13 3.87
CA GLY A 89 19.04 22.29 2.41
C GLY A 89 18.39 21.15 1.62
N SER A 90 18.27 21.32 0.30
CA SER A 90 17.72 20.32 -0.65
C SER A 90 18.66 19.14 -0.95
N GLY A 91 19.87 19.15 -0.39
CA GLY A 91 20.85 18.09 -0.58
C GLY A 91 20.45 16.77 0.09
N PRO A 92 21.12 15.66 -0.27
CA PRO A 92 20.88 14.36 0.37
C PRO A 92 21.41 14.35 1.80
N HIS A 93 20.52 14.01 2.73
CA HIS A 93 20.80 13.88 4.16
C HIS A 93 20.96 12.41 4.54
N PRO A 94 22.15 11.96 4.98
CA PRO A 94 22.41 10.55 5.23
C PRO A 94 21.70 10.04 6.49
N VAL A 95 21.07 8.88 6.38
CA VAL A 95 20.49 8.14 7.50
C VAL A 95 21.62 7.55 8.37
N ASN A 96 21.59 7.85 9.67
CA ASN A 96 22.57 7.39 10.66
C ASN A 96 24.05 7.63 10.27
N GLY A 97 24.33 8.64 9.43
CA GLY A 97 25.68 8.95 8.93
C GLY A 97 26.32 7.88 8.04
N SER A 98 25.59 6.82 7.67
CA SER A 98 26.16 5.64 7.00
C SER A 98 26.17 5.72 5.47
N GLY A 99 25.55 6.75 4.87
CA GLY A 99 25.45 6.94 3.42
C GLY A 99 24.70 5.83 2.66
N SER A 100 24.17 4.83 3.37
CA SER A 100 23.48 3.67 2.77
C SER A 100 22.05 3.96 2.36
N ALA A 101 21.44 4.96 2.99
CA ALA A 101 20.20 5.58 2.58
C ALA A 101 20.28 7.08 2.90
N PHE A 102 19.58 7.89 2.13
CA PHE A 102 19.50 9.33 2.35
C PHE A 102 18.07 9.80 2.18
N TRP A 103 17.76 10.96 2.73
CA TRP A 103 16.52 11.65 2.42
C TRP A 103 16.82 13.03 1.84
N THR A 104 15.96 13.50 0.96
CA THR A 104 15.95 14.89 0.48
C THR A 104 14.62 15.51 0.85
N ALA A 105 14.60 16.82 1.11
CA ALA A 105 13.37 17.56 1.29
C ALA A 105 13.18 18.55 0.15
N ASP A 106 11.94 18.71 -0.27
CA ASP A 106 11.46 19.79 -1.10
C ASP A 106 10.25 20.44 -0.41
N VAL A 107 10.11 21.74 -0.57
CA VAL A 107 9.09 22.54 0.12
C VAL A 107 8.34 23.31 -0.94
N HIS A 108 7.03 23.23 -0.93
CA HIS A 108 6.15 23.96 -1.83
C HIS A 108 5.11 24.70 -1.01
N ILE A 109 5.04 26.01 -1.16
CA ILE A 109 4.05 26.85 -0.48
C ILE A 109 2.88 27.05 -1.43
N ILE A 110 1.67 26.80 -0.94
CA ILE A 110 0.44 27.10 -1.67
C ILE A 110 0.04 28.53 -1.31
N ASP A 111 -0.06 29.38 -2.33
CA ASP A 111 -0.52 30.75 -2.15
C ASP A 111 -1.97 30.75 -1.62
N PRO A 112 -2.29 31.57 -0.61
CA PRO A 112 -3.62 31.60 0.00
C PRO A 112 -4.72 32.06 -0.96
N GLU A 113 -4.37 32.73 -2.07
CA GLU A 113 -5.31 33.10 -3.15
C GLU A 113 -5.81 31.88 -3.95
N ASP A 114 -5.03 30.81 -4.02
CA ASP A 114 -5.39 29.54 -4.68
C ASP A 114 -6.04 28.53 -3.71
N SER A 115 -6.19 28.90 -2.43
CA SER A 115 -6.82 28.06 -1.41
C SER A 115 -8.27 28.50 -1.14
N ASP A 116 -9.16 27.54 -0.88
CA ASP A 116 -10.56 27.81 -0.46
C ASP A 116 -10.66 28.56 0.90
N GLN A 117 -9.54 28.77 1.60
CA GLN A 117 -9.47 29.48 2.88
C GLN A 117 -8.39 30.60 2.85
N PRO A 118 -8.75 31.86 2.54
CA PRO A 118 -7.82 32.97 2.27
C PRO A 118 -6.99 33.46 3.49
N HIS A 119 -7.05 32.75 4.61
CA HIS A 119 -6.34 33.08 5.86
C HIS A 119 -5.47 31.94 6.38
N VAL A 120 -5.37 30.82 5.65
CA VAL A 120 -4.57 29.66 6.05
C VAL A 120 -3.41 29.53 5.09
N HIS A 121 -2.19 29.73 5.58
CA HIS A 121 -0.99 29.37 4.83
C HIS A 121 -0.87 27.84 4.85
N GLN A 122 -0.88 27.24 3.66
CA GLN A 122 -0.65 25.82 3.47
C GLN A 122 0.76 25.61 2.91
N THR A 123 1.53 24.78 3.61
CA THR A 123 2.88 24.39 3.17
C THR A 123 2.90 22.89 2.95
N HIS A 124 3.29 22.48 1.76
CA HIS A 124 3.54 21.10 1.39
C HIS A 124 5.04 20.80 1.53
N ILE A 125 5.37 19.76 2.27
CA ILE A 125 6.74 19.30 2.43
C ILE A 125 6.84 17.90 1.88
N THR A 126 7.72 17.73 0.91
CA THR A 126 8.00 16.45 0.27
C THR A 126 9.33 15.93 0.79
N VAL A 127 9.31 14.81 1.50
CA VAL A 127 10.50 14.10 1.93
C VAL A 127 10.65 12.84 1.09
N ILE A 128 11.80 12.69 0.45
CA ILE A 128 12.10 11.53 -0.40
C ILE A 128 13.23 10.74 0.23
N GLY A 129 12.92 9.59 0.83
CA GLY A 129 13.91 8.60 1.27
C GLY A 129 14.35 7.73 0.11
N GLN A 130 15.66 7.60 -0.11
CA GLN A 130 16.22 6.88 -1.25
C GLN A 130 17.41 6.02 -0.86
N ILE A 131 17.63 4.96 -1.63
CA ILE A 131 18.87 4.19 -1.60
C ILE A 131 19.70 4.48 -2.85
N PRO A 132 20.95 4.94 -2.68
CA PRO A 132 21.85 5.20 -3.80
C PRO A 132 21.91 4.02 -4.77
N TYR A 133 21.91 4.31 -6.07
CA TYR A 133 22.17 3.35 -7.17
C TYR A 133 21.13 2.25 -7.39
N THR A 134 20.11 2.12 -6.54
CA THR A 134 19.06 1.09 -6.72
C THR A 134 17.79 1.63 -7.35
N GLY A 135 17.55 2.95 -7.28
CA GLY A 135 16.28 3.57 -7.66
C GLY A 135 15.15 3.33 -6.64
N THR A 136 15.41 2.57 -5.57
CA THR A 136 14.43 2.37 -4.50
C THR A 136 14.24 3.69 -3.77
N GLN A 137 13.03 4.22 -3.85
CA GLN A 137 12.63 5.46 -3.21
C GLN A 137 11.29 5.31 -2.51
N ARG A 138 11.13 6.07 -1.42
CA ARG A 138 9.88 6.33 -0.72
C ARG A 138 9.68 7.82 -0.63
N ILE A 139 8.54 8.31 -1.09
CA ILE A 139 8.17 9.72 -0.98
C ILE A 139 7.09 9.85 0.08
N LEU A 140 7.33 10.69 1.09
CA LEU A 140 6.36 11.15 2.06
C LEU A 140 6.04 12.61 1.75
N ARG A 141 4.76 12.96 1.65
CA ARG A 141 4.35 14.38 1.70
C ARG A 141 3.64 14.69 3.00
N LEU A 142 3.82 15.92 3.49
CA LEU A 142 3.07 16.49 4.59
C LEU A 142 2.43 17.77 4.11
N ALA A 143 1.10 17.85 4.21
CA ALA A 143 0.42 19.12 4.12
C ALA A 143 0.30 19.71 5.54
N LEU A 144 0.82 20.90 5.75
CA LEU A 144 0.74 21.63 7.01
C LEU A 144 -0.09 22.88 6.82
N ALA A 145 -1.10 23.07 7.67
CA ALA A 145 -1.80 24.34 7.78
C ALA A 145 -1.45 25.02 9.09
N ARG A 146 -1.11 26.32 9.01
CA ARG A 146 -0.95 27.16 10.20
C ARG A 146 -2.10 28.14 10.31
N TYR A 147 -2.84 28.01 11.41
CA TYR A 147 -3.82 29.02 11.79
C TYR A 147 -3.13 30.20 12.49
N PRO A 148 -3.67 31.44 12.41
CA PRO A 148 -3.06 32.64 12.99
C PRO A 148 -2.67 32.59 14.48
N ALA A 149 -3.12 31.56 15.21
CA ALA A 149 -2.83 31.35 16.62
C ALA A 149 -2.57 29.87 17.00
N GLY A 150 -2.21 29.01 16.04
CA GLY A 150 -2.09 27.56 16.26
C GLY A 150 -0.75 26.97 15.83
N ASP A 151 -0.41 25.84 16.43
CA ASP A 151 0.65 24.96 15.96
C ASP A 151 0.25 24.36 14.60
N PRO A 152 1.21 24.07 13.72
CA PRO A 152 0.92 23.48 12.42
C PRO A 152 0.27 22.10 12.60
N VAL A 153 -0.86 21.89 11.95
CA VAL A 153 -1.56 20.60 11.97
C VAL A 153 -1.32 19.85 10.65
N PRO A 154 -0.96 18.56 10.71
CA PRO A 154 -0.84 17.73 9.52
C PRO A 154 -2.23 17.50 8.92
N MET A 155 -2.43 17.91 7.66
CA MET A 155 -3.69 17.76 6.92
C MET A 155 -3.74 16.47 6.10
N GLY A 156 -2.59 15.87 5.80
CA GLY A 156 -2.52 14.62 5.05
C GLY A 156 -1.10 14.28 4.64
N GLY A 157 -0.91 13.03 4.21
CA GLY A 157 0.34 12.59 3.63
C GLY A 157 0.15 11.40 2.69
N TYR A 158 1.07 11.28 1.74
CA TYR A 158 1.08 10.20 0.76
C TYR A 158 2.40 9.45 0.80
N THR A 159 2.37 8.16 0.41
CA THR A 159 3.54 7.28 0.35
C THR A 159 3.71 6.66 -1.03
N CYS A 160 4.61 7.18 -1.88
CA CYS A 160 4.91 6.54 -3.16
C CYS A 160 6.08 5.54 -3.07
N LEU A 161 6.01 4.40 -3.77
CA LEU A 161 7.07 3.39 -3.85
C LEU A 161 7.52 3.13 -5.29
N GLY A 162 8.83 3.26 -5.55
CA GLY A 162 9.48 2.80 -6.79
C GLY A 162 9.84 3.88 -7.82
N ASN A 163 10.42 3.46 -8.96
CA ASN A 163 10.97 4.34 -10.01
C ASN A 163 9.92 5.17 -10.77
N GLY A 164 8.63 4.90 -10.58
CA GLY A 164 7.51 5.62 -11.23
C GLY A 164 6.95 6.78 -10.42
N CYS A 165 7.50 7.06 -9.24
CA CYS A 165 7.12 8.23 -8.44
C CYS A 165 7.70 9.49 -9.09
N GLY A 166 7.07 9.97 -10.16
CA GLY A 166 7.25 11.33 -10.66
C GLY A 166 6.59 12.32 -9.71
N ASP A 167 6.94 13.59 -9.85
CA ASP A 167 6.38 14.71 -9.10
C ASP A 167 4.90 14.86 -9.49
N PRO A 168 3.92 14.40 -8.68
CA PRO A 168 2.52 14.65 -8.98
C PRO A 168 2.29 16.12 -8.65
N ASP A 169 1.75 16.86 -9.61
CA ASP A 169 1.30 18.24 -9.43
C ASP A 169 0.47 18.32 -8.11
N PRO A 170 0.90 19.13 -7.13
CA PRO A 170 0.34 19.16 -5.77
C PRO A 170 -1.00 19.87 -5.68
N THR A 171 -1.53 20.39 -6.79
CA THR A 171 -2.86 20.98 -6.81
C THR A 171 -3.94 19.91 -6.54
N ALA A 172 -5.08 20.33 -5.99
CA ALA A 172 -6.20 19.50 -5.54
C ALA A 172 -6.79 18.52 -6.59
N GLU A 173 -6.23 18.46 -7.79
CA GLU A 173 -6.60 17.55 -8.87
C GLU A 173 -6.45 16.07 -8.48
N SER A 174 -5.51 15.66 -7.63
CA SER A 174 -5.37 14.23 -7.31
C SER A 174 -6.53 13.70 -6.46
N THR A 175 -6.87 14.35 -5.34
CA THR A 175 -7.99 13.92 -4.48
C THR A 175 -9.35 14.11 -5.16
N ALA A 176 -9.55 15.22 -5.89
CA ALA A 176 -10.78 15.45 -6.64
C ALA A 176 -10.92 14.44 -7.81
N ALA A 177 -9.83 14.10 -8.50
CA ALA A 177 -9.85 13.06 -9.54
C ALA A 177 -10.09 11.68 -8.95
N TRP A 178 -9.59 11.38 -7.75
CA TRP A 178 -9.92 10.14 -7.05
C TRP A 178 -11.39 10.09 -6.63
N HIS A 179 -11.95 11.18 -6.11
CA HIS A 179 -13.39 11.27 -5.82
C HIS A 179 -14.24 11.12 -7.09
N ASP A 180 -13.88 11.78 -8.19
CA ASP A 180 -14.55 11.63 -9.48
C ASP A 180 -14.42 10.19 -10.03
N TYR A 181 -13.26 9.57 -9.89
CA TYR A 181 -13.06 8.18 -10.29
C TYR A 181 -13.92 7.24 -9.45
N VAL A 182 -13.92 7.38 -8.12
CA VAL A 182 -14.79 6.62 -7.23
C VAL A 182 -16.25 6.85 -7.61
N HIS A 183 -16.69 8.09 -7.82
CA HIS A 183 -18.05 8.38 -8.28
C HIS A 183 -18.37 7.69 -9.61
N ARG A 184 -17.45 7.70 -10.58
CA ARG A 184 -17.64 7.01 -11.86
C ARG A 184 -17.73 5.50 -11.68
N LEU A 185 -16.87 4.90 -10.86
CA LEU A 185 -16.95 3.49 -10.51
C LEU A 185 -18.31 3.19 -9.88
N LEU A 186 -18.69 3.91 -8.83
CA LEU A 186 -19.95 3.76 -8.10
C LEU A 186 -21.20 3.98 -8.98
N SER A 187 -21.10 4.81 -10.02
CA SER A 187 -22.18 5.06 -10.98
C SER A 187 -22.31 4.01 -12.08
N ALA A 188 -21.35 3.09 -12.22
CA ALA A 188 -21.38 2.07 -13.26
C ALA A 188 -22.39 0.96 -12.92
N GLU A 189 -23.28 0.62 -13.86
CA GLU A 189 -24.35 -0.39 -13.67
C GLU A 189 -23.85 -1.81 -13.34
N SER A 190 -22.54 -2.08 -13.48
CA SER A 190 -21.93 -3.38 -13.14
C SER A 190 -21.46 -3.49 -11.69
N LEU A 191 -21.82 -2.54 -10.82
CA LEU A 191 -21.39 -2.56 -9.42
C LEU A 191 -22.12 -3.62 -8.62
N PHE A 192 -21.39 -4.25 -7.70
CA PHE A 192 -21.98 -5.01 -6.62
C PHE A 192 -21.82 -4.24 -5.31
N THR A 193 -22.89 -3.56 -4.90
CA THR A 193 -22.92 -2.76 -3.66
C THR A 193 -23.44 -3.60 -2.50
N TRP A 194 -22.71 -3.62 -1.38
CA TRP A 194 -23.19 -4.10 -0.09
C TRP A 194 -23.43 -2.92 0.84
N THR A 195 -24.70 -2.66 1.15
CA THR A 195 -25.09 -1.64 2.13
C THR A 195 -25.25 -2.27 3.51
N SER A 196 -25.08 -1.46 4.56
CA SER A 196 -25.25 -1.91 5.95
C SER A 196 -26.68 -2.42 6.23
N ASP A 197 -27.70 -1.86 5.59
CA ASP A 197 -29.09 -2.32 5.66
C ASP A 197 -29.28 -3.74 5.12
N ALA A 198 -28.58 -4.09 4.04
CA ALA A 198 -28.61 -5.43 3.46
C ALA A 198 -27.92 -6.47 4.34
N LEU A 199 -27.14 -6.06 5.36
CA LEU A 199 -26.48 -6.95 6.32
C LEU A 199 -27.22 -7.00 7.66
N ALA A 200 -27.88 -5.91 8.08
CA ALA A 200 -28.69 -5.84 9.29
C ALA A 200 -29.97 -6.70 9.21
N GLU A 201 -30.60 -6.82 8.04
CA GLU A 201 -31.76 -7.70 7.82
C GLU A 201 -31.37 -9.20 7.80
N VAL A 202 -30.06 -9.48 7.73
CA VAL A 202 -29.51 -10.76 7.27
C VAL A 202 -28.84 -11.58 8.39
N ALA A 203 -28.68 -11.01 9.59
CA ALA A 203 -28.19 -11.73 10.77
C ALA A 203 -29.17 -12.79 11.34
N SER A 204 -30.32 -13.05 10.69
CA SER A 204 -31.40 -13.87 11.27
C SER A 204 -31.76 -15.18 10.53
N GLY A 205 -31.06 -15.59 9.46
CA GLY A 205 -31.45 -16.83 8.76
C GLY A 205 -30.40 -17.48 7.86
N ASP A 206 -30.23 -18.79 8.04
CA ASP A 206 -29.45 -19.72 7.21
C ASP A 206 -29.77 -19.54 5.70
N GLY A 207 -28.85 -18.94 4.93
CA GLY A 207 -28.97 -18.90 3.47
C GLY A 207 -28.39 -17.71 2.73
N ILE A 208 -27.26 -17.14 3.17
CA ILE A 208 -26.59 -16.04 2.45
C ILE A 208 -25.60 -16.65 1.44
N PRO A 209 -25.56 -16.19 0.17
CA PRO A 209 -24.35 -16.33 -0.63
C PRO A 209 -23.28 -15.52 0.07
N CYS A 210 -22.44 -16.20 0.86
CA CYS A 210 -21.39 -15.58 1.64
C CYS A 210 -20.51 -14.70 0.74
N LEU A 211 -19.83 -13.69 1.29
CA LEU A 211 -18.91 -12.84 0.52
C LEU A 211 -17.97 -13.69 -0.35
N ARG A 212 -17.56 -14.86 0.16
CA ARG A 212 -16.80 -15.92 -0.52
C ARG A 212 -17.43 -16.47 -1.81
N ASP A 213 -18.76 -16.55 -1.92
CA ASP A 213 -19.44 -17.06 -3.11
C ASP A 213 -19.47 -16.03 -4.25
N ARG A 214 -19.13 -14.77 -3.96
CA ARG A 214 -19.17 -13.65 -4.91
C ARG A 214 -17.81 -13.02 -5.15
N MET A 215 -16.99 -12.89 -4.10
CA MET A 215 -15.59 -12.52 -4.18
C MET A 215 -14.78 -13.79 -4.44
N THR A 216 -14.23 -13.88 -5.65
CA THR A 216 -13.33 -14.97 -6.02
C THR A 216 -12.04 -14.38 -6.57
N ALA A 217 -10.91 -15.02 -6.29
CA ALA A 217 -9.63 -14.65 -6.88
C ALA A 217 -9.62 -14.77 -8.42
N GLU A 218 -10.49 -15.62 -8.98
CA GLU A 218 -10.56 -15.88 -10.42
C GLU A 218 -11.33 -14.80 -11.20
N HIS A 219 -12.23 -14.07 -10.55
CA HIS A 219 -13.10 -13.09 -11.20
C HIS A 219 -12.93 -11.73 -10.52
N PRO A 220 -11.98 -10.89 -10.99
CA PRO A 220 -11.81 -9.56 -10.44
C PRO A 220 -13.09 -8.74 -10.62
N GLY A 221 -13.61 -8.22 -9.51
CA GLY A 221 -14.88 -7.49 -9.46
C GLY A 221 -14.73 -6.08 -8.90
N LEU A 222 -15.84 -5.37 -8.81
CA LEU A 222 -15.94 -4.08 -8.15
C LEU A 222 -16.91 -4.23 -6.98
N TYR A 223 -16.38 -4.06 -5.76
CA TYR A 223 -17.08 -4.29 -4.52
C TYR A 223 -17.14 -3.00 -3.73
N GLN A 224 -18.30 -2.68 -3.17
CA GLN A 224 -18.46 -1.58 -2.22
C GLN A 224 -18.97 -2.10 -0.88
N ILE A 225 -18.35 -1.66 0.21
CA ILE A 225 -18.77 -1.92 1.58
C ILE A 225 -18.91 -0.58 2.30
N GLU A 226 -20.09 -0.31 2.83
CA GLU A 226 -20.37 0.92 3.58
C GLU A 226 -20.02 0.76 5.06
N ALA A 227 -19.65 1.85 5.74
CA ALA A 227 -19.35 1.82 7.16
C ALA A 227 -20.59 1.47 8.01
N GLY A 228 -20.34 0.87 9.16
CA GLY A 228 -21.36 0.14 9.93
C GLY A 228 -21.68 -1.25 9.38
N ALA A 229 -21.17 -1.62 8.20
CA ALA A 229 -21.26 -3.00 7.72
C ALA A 229 -20.39 -3.92 8.57
N THR A 230 -20.92 -5.13 8.75
CA THR A 230 -20.23 -6.24 9.38
C THR A 230 -20.00 -7.34 8.34
N VAL A 231 -18.73 -7.66 8.07
CA VAL A 231 -18.36 -8.74 7.16
C VAL A 231 -17.97 -9.97 7.99
N ASP A 232 -18.72 -11.06 7.84
CA ASP A 232 -18.38 -12.33 8.47
C ASP A 232 -17.24 -13.02 7.72
N VAL A 233 -16.09 -13.13 8.39
CA VAL A 233 -14.88 -13.85 7.93
C VAL A 233 -14.61 -15.07 8.80
N SER A 234 -15.67 -15.81 9.16
CA SER A 234 -15.57 -17.08 9.88
C SER A 234 -14.73 -18.16 9.18
N SER A 235 -14.45 -17.98 7.88
CA SER A 235 -13.48 -18.75 7.10
C SER A 235 -12.61 -17.85 6.24
N ASP A 236 -11.57 -18.39 5.61
CA ASP A 236 -10.76 -17.63 4.65
C ASP A 236 -11.62 -17.14 3.48
N VAL A 237 -11.50 -15.85 3.18
CA VAL A 237 -12.17 -15.16 2.08
C VAL A 237 -11.10 -14.64 1.12
N HIS A 238 -11.21 -14.99 -0.15
CA HIS A 238 -10.27 -14.57 -1.18
C HIS A 238 -11.00 -13.79 -2.28
N GLY A 239 -10.73 -12.50 -2.38
CA GLY A 239 -11.24 -11.66 -3.46
C GLY A 239 -10.13 -11.15 -4.37
N ALA A 240 -10.50 -10.84 -5.61
CA ALA A 240 -9.68 -10.00 -6.48
C ALA A 240 -10.54 -8.87 -7.04
N GLY A 241 -9.98 -7.68 -7.31
CA GLY A 241 -10.75 -6.59 -7.89
C GLY A 241 -10.42 -5.19 -7.37
N ILE A 242 -11.44 -4.33 -7.39
CA ILE A 242 -11.46 -3.05 -6.70
C ILE A 242 -12.42 -3.17 -5.52
N LEU A 243 -11.94 -2.88 -4.31
CA LEU A 243 -12.72 -2.85 -3.08
C LEU A 243 -12.82 -1.41 -2.59
N ILE A 244 -14.03 -0.87 -2.54
CA ILE A 244 -14.33 0.48 -2.07
C ILE A 244 -14.97 0.37 -0.70
N LEU A 245 -14.39 1.06 0.27
CA LEU A 245 -14.82 1.09 1.66
C LEU A 245 -15.27 2.52 1.95
N THR A 246 -16.56 2.75 2.19
CA THR A 246 -17.13 4.10 2.24
C THR A 246 -17.68 4.41 3.62
N ALA A 247 -17.17 5.45 4.28
CA ALA A 247 -17.78 6.01 5.49
C ALA A 247 -18.81 7.09 5.15
N PRO A 248 -19.85 7.29 5.99
CA PRO A 248 -20.83 8.35 5.81
C PRO A 248 -20.20 9.73 6.05
N ASP A 249 -20.50 10.68 5.16
CA ASP A 249 -20.00 12.07 5.21
C ASP A 249 -20.44 12.84 6.46
N SER A 250 -21.41 12.34 7.23
CA SER A 250 -22.09 13.09 8.29
C SER A 250 -21.29 13.23 9.59
N GLY A 251 -20.07 12.69 9.69
CA GLY A 251 -19.17 12.84 10.85
C GLY A 251 -19.73 12.35 12.20
N THR A 252 -20.88 11.69 12.19
CA THR A 252 -21.70 11.34 13.36
C THR A 252 -22.09 9.86 13.37
N GLY A 253 -21.69 9.11 12.33
CA GLY A 253 -21.90 7.67 12.20
C GLY A 253 -20.64 6.87 12.54
N ASP A 254 -20.81 5.58 12.72
CA ASP A 254 -19.70 4.63 12.81
C ASP A 254 -18.97 4.58 11.46
N SER A 255 -17.73 5.06 11.42
CA SER A 255 -16.86 4.99 10.24
C SER A 255 -16.18 3.63 10.09
N SER A 256 -16.37 2.73 11.05
CA SER A 256 -15.73 1.42 11.04
C SER A 256 -16.50 0.41 10.21
N ILE A 257 -15.76 -0.38 9.45
CA ILE A 257 -16.20 -1.59 8.77
C ILE A 257 -15.58 -2.73 9.56
N SER A 258 -16.44 -3.47 10.25
CA SER A 258 -15.98 -4.54 11.14
C SER A 258 -15.94 -5.86 10.39
N LEU A 259 -14.76 -6.46 10.30
CA LEU A 259 -14.60 -7.86 9.94
C LEU A 259 -14.88 -8.67 11.22
N PHE A 260 -16.12 -9.13 11.39
CA PHE A 260 -16.55 -9.81 12.63
C PHE A 260 -16.01 -11.24 12.73
N PRO A 261 -15.92 -11.77 13.96
CA PRO A 261 -14.89 -12.70 14.36
C PRO A 261 -15.21 -14.12 13.93
N GLY A 262 -14.48 -14.60 12.93
CA GLY A 262 -13.78 -15.86 13.10
C GLY A 262 -12.32 -15.63 12.75
N GLY A 263 -11.43 -16.46 13.28
CA GLY A 263 -9.98 -16.36 13.02
C GLY A 263 -9.58 -16.71 11.57
N GLY A 264 -10.42 -16.37 10.58
CA GLY A 264 -10.14 -16.51 9.17
C GLY A 264 -9.30 -15.36 8.63
N THR A 265 -8.84 -15.52 7.40
CA THR A 265 -8.04 -14.53 6.67
C THR A 265 -8.88 -13.90 5.57
N PHE A 266 -8.94 -12.57 5.54
CA PHE A 266 -9.43 -11.82 4.39
C PHE A 266 -8.25 -11.49 3.48
N HIS A 267 -8.15 -12.21 2.37
CA HIS A 267 -7.14 -11.99 1.34
C HIS A 267 -7.76 -11.24 0.16
N PHE A 268 -7.20 -10.11 -0.22
CA PHE A 268 -7.68 -9.32 -1.36
C PHE A 268 -6.57 -8.96 -2.34
N GLU A 269 -6.71 -9.37 -3.60
CA GLU A 269 -5.80 -9.02 -4.70
C GLU A 269 -6.35 -7.85 -5.52
N GLY A 270 -5.70 -6.68 -5.49
CA GLY A 270 -6.05 -5.55 -6.36
C GLY A 270 -6.01 -4.20 -5.68
N LEU A 271 -7.03 -3.37 -5.91
CA LEU A 271 -7.06 -1.98 -5.46
C LEU A 271 -8.08 -1.84 -4.32
N VAL A 272 -7.64 -1.35 -3.16
CA VAL A 272 -8.52 -1.00 -2.03
C VAL A 272 -8.60 0.51 -1.92
N ILE A 273 -9.80 1.07 -1.83
CA ILE A 273 -10.03 2.52 -1.72
C ILE A 273 -10.87 2.77 -0.47
N LEU A 274 -10.30 3.45 0.52
CA LEU A 274 -10.97 3.93 1.73
C LEU A 274 -11.46 5.35 1.45
N VAL A 275 -12.77 5.59 1.58
CA VAL A 275 -13.45 6.83 1.21
C VAL A 275 -14.16 7.41 2.43
N GLY A 276 -14.11 8.74 2.59
CA GLY A 276 -14.84 9.43 3.66
C GLY A 276 -14.26 9.19 5.06
N GLY A 277 -13.00 8.73 5.16
CA GLY A 277 -12.43 8.36 6.44
C GLY A 277 -12.85 6.96 6.94
N ALA A 278 -13.20 6.05 6.03
CA ALA A 278 -13.48 4.65 6.39
C ALA A 278 -12.32 4.02 7.18
N GLU A 279 -12.68 3.28 8.22
CA GLU A 279 -11.76 2.52 9.06
C GLU A 279 -12.10 1.03 8.93
N VAL A 280 -11.09 0.16 8.85
CA VAL A 280 -11.32 -1.28 8.91
C VAL A 280 -10.97 -1.78 10.30
N ASN A 281 -11.91 -2.45 10.95
CA ASN A 281 -11.68 -3.14 12.21
C ASN A 281 -11.64 -4.64 11.96
N THR A 282 -10.47 -5.25 12.06
CA THR A 282 -10.31 -6.70 11.84
C THR A 282 -10.77 -7.56 13.01
N GLY A 283 -10.94 -6.99 14.20
CA GLY A 283 -11.17 -7.77 15.42
C GLY A 283 -10.07 -8.84 15.63
N THR A 284 -10.39 -10.11 15.35
CA THR A 284 -9.46 -11.25 15.42
C THR A 284 -9.10 -11.84 14.04
N ALA A 285 -9.62 -11.28 12.95
CA ALA A 285 -9.34 -11.73 11.60
C ALA A 285 -8.00 -11.17 11.10
N ASN A 286 -7.36 -11.89 10.17
CA ASN A 286 -6.18 -11.36 9.48
C ASN A 286 -6.61 -10.65 8.20
N LEU A 287 -6.06 -9.48 7.93
CA LEU A 287 -6.27 -8.76 6.67
C LEU A 287 -4.99 -8.79 5.84
N HIS A 288 -5.05 -9.40 4.67
CA HIS A 288 -3.93 -9.46 3.72
C HIS A 288 -4.38 -8.84 2.40
N ILE A 289 -3.72 -7.75 2.01
CA ILE A 289 -3.97 -7.04 0.76
C ILE A 289 -2.74 -7.23 -0.14
N GLU A 290 -2.98 -7.66 -1.38
CA GLU A 290 -1.97 -7.80 -2.43
C GLU A 290 -2.29 -6.85 -3.59
N GLY A 291 -1.70 -5.66 -3.56
CA GLY A 291 -1.92 -4.64 -4.57
C GLY A 291 -1.70 -3.23 -4.02
N ALA A 292 -2.67 -2.33 -4.21
CA ALA A 292 -2.57 -0.95 -3.77
C ALA A 292 -3.72 -0.57 -2.84
N VAL A 293 -3.43 0.29 -1.88
CA VAL A 293 -4.43 0.89 -0.98
C VAL A 293 -4.40 2.40 -1.23
N ILE A 294 -5.58 3.00 -1.24
CA ILE A 294 -5.77 4.44 -1.39
C ILE A 294 -6.67 4.92 -0.26
N GLU A 295 -6.24 5.95 0.44
CA GLU A 295 -7.02 6.58 1.50
C GLU A 295 -7.43 7.96 1.07
N LEU A 296 -8.74 8.15 0.92
CA LEU A 296 -9.35 9.44 0.69
C LEU A 296 -9.90 9.96 2.03
N PRO A 297 -9.34 11.06 2.56
CA PRO A 297 -9.81 11.63 3.81
C PRO A 297 -11.27 12.08 3.66
N GLY A 298 -12.05 11.93 4.74
CA GLY A 298 -13.38 12.51 4.82
C GLY A 298 -13.34 13.99 5.24
N ASP A 299 -14.49 14.64 5.20
CA ASP A 299 -14.66 16.06 5.56
C ASP A 299 -14.35 16.37 7.03
N THR A 300 -14.30 15.34 7.89
CA THR A 300 -13.95 15.49 9.29
C THR A 300 -12.45 15.24 9.52
N PRO A 301 -11.67 16.24 9.97
CA PRO A 301 -10.22 16.13 10.16
C PRO A 301 -9.79 15.18 11.29
N LEU A 302 -10.75 14.60 12.03
CA LEU A 302 -10.53 13.72 13.19
C LEU A 302 -10.97 12.26 12.96
N ALA A 303 -11.64 11.95 11.84
CA ALA A 303 -11.94 10.56 11.51
C ALA A 303 -10.65 9.89 11.03
N GLY A 304 -10.11 8.97 11.82
CA GLY A 304 -8.98 8.16 11.42
C GLY A 304 -9.39 7.28 10.25
N SER A 305 -8.95 7.62 9.03
CA SER A 305 -8.89 6.64 7.95
C SER A 305 -7.76 5.67 8.28
N GLY A 306 -7.98 4.36 8.15
CA GLY A 306 -6.89 3.45 8.42
C GLY A 306 -7.23 1.98 8.28
N LEU A 307 -6.18 1.24 7.94
CA LEU A 307 -6.13 -0.20 8.10
C LEU A 307 -5.67 -0.55 9.52
N PRO A 308 -6.15 -1.65 10.11
CA PRO A 308 -5.78 -2.05 11.45
C PRO A 308 -4.31 -2.51 11.51
N ALA A 309 -3.73 -2.48 12.71
CA ALA A 309 -2.32 -2.82 12.95
C ALA A 309 -1.92 -4.23 12.45
N ASP A 310 -2.87 -5.17 12.40
CA ASP A 310 -2.66 -6.55 11.93
C ASP A 310 -2.87 -6.71 10.41
N THR A 311 -2.72 -5.63 9.64
CA THR A 311 -2.86 -5.65 8.18
C THR A 311 -1.52 -5.84 7.48
N VAL A 312 -1.45 -6.83 6.60
CA VAL A 312 -0.32 -7.03 5.69
C VAL A 312 -0.68 -6.47 4.33
N VAL A 313 -0.02 -5.39 3.91
CA VAL A 313 -0.16 -4.83 2.56
C VAL A 313 1.10 -5.13 1.76
N ASN A 314 0.97 -5.96 0.73
CA ASN A 314 2.04 -6.26 -0.21
C ASN A 314 1.74 -5.61 -1.55
N HIS A 315 2.64 -4.74 -2.03
CA HIS A 315 2.49 -4.19 -3.36
C HIS A 315 2.67 -5.28 -4.43
N HIS A 316 1.62 -5.52 -5.22
CA HIS A 316 1.58 -6.61 -6.19
C HIS A 316 1.19 -6.12 -7.59
N LEU A 317 2.20 -5.79 -8.41
CA LEU A 317 2.02 -5.33 -9.79
C LEU A 317 1.16 -6.28 -10.65
N PRO A 318 1.33 -7.62 -10.60
CA PRO A 318 0.51 -8.51 -11.41
C PRO A 318 -0.99 -8.44 -11.05
N ALA A 319 -1.35 -8.13 -9.80
CA ALA A 319 -2.75 -7.95 -9.41
C ALA A 319 -3.34 -6.69 -10.07
N LEU A 320 -2.58 -5.58 -10.09
CA LEU A 320 -3.00 -4.35 -10.76
C LEU A 320 -3.07 -4.51 -12.29
N GLU A 321 -2.14 -5.26 -12.90
CA GLU A 321 -2.19 -5.58 -14.33
C GLU A 321 -3.44 -6.39 -14.70
N ARG A 322 -3.88 -7.31 -13.83
CA ARG A 322 -5.15 -8.04 -14.03
C ARG A 322 -6.33 -7.09 -14.08
N LEU A 323 -6.38 -6.08 -13.21
CA LEU A 323 -7.44 -5.05 -13.24
C LEU A 323 -7.43 -4.27 -14.55
N THR A 324 -6.23 -3.97 -15.08
CA THR A 324 -6.09 -3.32 -16.39
C THR A 324 -6.66 -4.18 -17.51
N ASN A 325 -6.36 -5.49 -17.49
CA ASN A 325 -6.82 -6.43 -18.52
C ASN A 325 -8.34 -6.60 -18.56
N VAL A 326 -9.01 -6.47 -17.40
CA VAL A 326 -10.49 -6.49 -17.33
C VAL A 326 -11.13 -5.11 -17.48
N GLY A 327 -10.34 -4.07 -17.75
CA GLY A 327 -10.82 -2.71 -17.96
C GLY A 327 -11.38 -2.02 -16.71
N LEU A 328 -11.16 -2.60 -15.52
CA LEU A 328 -11.53 -1.98 -14.25
C LEU A 328 -10.55 -0.87 -13.86
N TRP A 329 -9.32 -0.97 -14.35
CA TRP A 329 -8.23 -0.08 -14.01
C TRP A 329 -7.54 0.45 -15.29
N ASP A 330 -7.17 1.74 -15.32
CA ASP A 330 -6.38 2.32 -16.42
C ASP A 330 -5.27 3.21 -15.85
N PRO A 331 -4.02 2.72 -15.79
CA PRO A 331 -2.91 3.46 -15.21
C PRO A 331 -2.48 4.67 -16.06
N GLN A 332 -2.97 4.81 -17.31
CA GLN A 332 -2.69 5.99 -18.12
C GLN A 332 -3.67 7.14 -17.86
N ARG A 333 -4.86 6.83 -17.32
CA ARG A 333 -5.87 7.83 -16.94
C ARG A 333 -5.71 8.29 -15.49
N MET A 334 -4.99 7.52 -14.68
CA MET A 334 -4.68 7.85 -13.30
C MET A 334 -3.21 7.56 -13.05
N THR A 335 -2.44 8.61 -12.81
CA THR A 335 -1.08 8.48 -12.28
C THR A 335 -1.19 7.88 -10.88
N ILE A 336 -1.08 6.55 -10.76
CA ILE A 336 -1.06 5.90 -9.45
C ILE A 336 0.25 6.27 -8.80
N THR A 337 0.14 7.19 -7.86
CA THR A 337 1.08 7.30 -6.77
C THR A 337 0.45 6.41 -5.70
N PRO A 338 0.98 5.21 -5.36
CA PRO A 338 0.44 4.47 -4.23
C PRO A 338 0.40 5.41 -3.02
N THR A 339 -0.63 5.31 -2.18
CA THR A 339 -0.81 6.22 -1.05
C THR A 339 -1.14 5.39 0.17
N TRP A 340 -0.16 5.20 1.05
CA TRP A 340 -0.44 4.77 2.40
C TRP A 340 -0.27 5.95 3.34
N LYS A 341 -1.29 6.21 4.15
CA LYS A 341 -1.28 7.17 5.25
C LYS A 341 -1.06 6.38 6.53
N GLU A 342 0.14 6.46 7.09
CA GLU A 342 0.34 6.07 8.48
C GLU A 342 -0.16 7.24 9.34
N LEU A 343 -1.29 7.05 10.02
CA LEU A 343 -1.66 7.94 11.11
C LEU A 343 -0.67 7.69 12.24
N MET A 344 0.43 8.44 12.25
CA MET A 344 1.21 8.61 13.47
C MET A 344 0.29 9.29 14.48
N SER A 345 -0.35 8.52 15.37
CA SER A 345 -1.01 9.08 16.55
C SER A 345 0.09 9.65 17.45
N LEU A 346 0.39 10.94 17.26
CA LEU A 346 1.21 11.68 18.20
C LEU A 346 0.32 12.00 19.41
N PHE A 347 0.74 11.49 20.57
CA PHE A 347 0.20 11.86 21.88
C PHE A 347 0.33 13.37 22.15
#